data_AF-A0A4U9H907-F1
#
_entry.id   AF-A0A4U9H907-F1
#
_cell.length_a   1.000
_cell.length_b   1.000
_cell.length_c   1.000
_cell.angle_alpha   90.00
_cell.angle_beta   90.00
_cell.angle_gamma   90.00
#
_symmetry.space_group_name_H-M   'P 1'
#
loop_
_entity.id
_entity.type
_entity.pdbx_description
1 polymer ?
#
loop_
_entity_poly.entity_id
_entity_poly.type
_entity_poly.pdbx_seq_one_letter_code
_entity_poly.pdbx_strand_id
1 'polypeptide(L)'
;MTEGGVYDRELAALAIKQASGDLVEAIFLLRAYRTTLPRLAVSEPLLTEQMRLERRISAIYKDLPGGQLLGPTYDYTTDCWTLRCWQTATRPMPRRRAPTPRRKNPARTCSAC
;
A
#
# COMPACT_ATOMS: atom_id res chain seq x y z
N MET A 1 -2.29 10.22 -4.80
CA MET A 1 -3.18 9.98 -3.64
C MET A 1 -2.56 10.52 -2.35
N THR A 2 -1.40 10.02 -1.92
CA THR A 2 -0.66 10.50 -0.73
C THR A 2 -0.38 12.01 -0.78
N GLU A 3 0.23 12.48 -1.86
CA GLU A 3 0.61 13.90 -1.99
C GLU A 3 -0.55 14.82 -2.34
N GLY A 4 -1.63 14.27 -2.91
CA GLY A 4 -2.88 14.99 -3.20
C GLY A 4 -3.78 15.18 -1.98
N GLY A 5 -3.53 14.46 -0.88
CA GLY A 5 -4.28 14.59 0.37
C GLY A 5 -5.70 14.04 0.34
N VAL A 6 -6.05 13.25 -0.68
CA VAL A 6 -7.34 12.57 -0.84
C VAL A 6 -7.07 11.10 -1.22
N TYR A 7 -7.67 10.18 -0.47
CA TYR A 7 -7.57 8.75 -0.72
C TYR A 7 -8.81 8.25 -1.48
N ASP A 8 -8.82 8.48 -2.80
CA ASP A 8 -9.75 7.86 -3.76
C ASP A 8 -8.99 7.44 -5.02
N ARG A 9 -9.09 6.16 -5.40
CA ARG A 9 -8.34 5.59 -6.54
C ARG A 9 -8.88 6.08 -7.88
N GLU A 10 -10.18 6.21 -8.01
CA GLU A 10 -10.84 6.59 -9.26
C GLU A 10 -10.62 8.07 -9.55
N LEU A 11 -10.76 8.90 -8.52
CA LEU A 11 -10.46 10.34 -8.62
C LEU A 11 -8.99 10.60 -8.98
N ALA A 12 -8.06 9.85 -8.37
CA ALA A 12 -6.65 9.96 -8.71
C ALA A 12 -6.36 9.52 -10.15
N ALA A 13 -6.99 8.45 -10.63
CA ALA A 13 -6.86 8.02 -12.02
C ALA A 13 -7.42 9.06 -13.00
N LEU A 14 -8.54 9.70 -12.67
CA LEU A 14 -9.12 10.81 -13.43
C LEU A 14 -8.18 12.01 -13.51
N ALA A 15 -7.60 12.42 -12.38
CA ALA A 15 -6.65 13.53 -12.34
C ALA A 15 -5.39 13.24 -13.19
N ILE A 16 -4.85 12.03 -13.11
CA ILE A 16 -3.70 11.61 -13.94
C ILE A 16 -4.08 11.61 -15.43
N LYS A 17 -5.29 11.14 -15.77
CA LYS A 17 -5.79 11.15 -17.14
C LYS A 17 -5.95 12.58 -17.68
N GLN A 18 -6.42 13.51 -16.87
CA GLN A 18 -6.58 14.92 -17.25
C GLN A 18 -5.22 15.61 -17.45
N ALA A 19 -4.26 15.34 -16.57
CA ALA A 19 -2.90 15.85 -16.66
C ALA A 19 -2.03 15.16 -17.73
N SER A 20 -2.62 14.32 -18.58
CA SER A 20 -1.90 13.58 -19.64
C SER A 20 -0.66 12.80 -19.14
N GLY A 21 -0.70 12.33 -17.89
CA GLY A 21 0.41 11.62 -17.26
C GLY A 21 1.38 12.49 -16.45
N ASP A 22 1.25 13.82 -16.42
CA ASP A 22 2.02 14.69 -15.53
C ASP A 22 1.53 14.54 -14.08
N LEU A 23 2.40 13.97 -13.24
CA LEU A 23 2.09 13.72 -11.84
C LEU A 23 2.00 15.01 -11.02
N VAL A 24 2.79 16.03 -11.34
CA VAL A 24 2.80 17.31 -10.60
C VAL A 24 1.49 18.04 -10.83
N GLU A 25 1.05 18.13 -12.08
CA GLU A 25 -0.24 18.71 -12.43
C GLU A 25 -1.40 17.90 -11.84
N ALA A 26 -1.35 16.56 -11.91
CA ALA A 26 -2.36 15.71 -11.28
C ALA A 26 -2.46 15.92 -9.76
N ILE A 27 -1.35 16.12 -9.06
CA ILE A 27 -1.32 16.44 -7.63
C ILE A 27 -1.97 17.81 -7.39
N PHE A 28 -1.66 18.80 -8.23
CA PHE A 28 -2.24 20.14 -8.12
C PHE A 28 -3.76 20.11 -8.28
N LEU A 29 -4.27 19.39 -9.28
CA LEU A 29 -5.71 19.17 -9.50
C LEU A 29 -6.39 18.53 -8.29
N LEU A 30 -5.78 17.48 -7.73
CA LEU A 30 -6.33 16.81 -6.53
C LEU A 30 -6.36 17.73 -5.31
N ARG A 31 -5.33 18.56 -5.11
CA ARG A 31 -5.29 19.52 -3.99
C ARG A 31 -6.32 20.63 -4.16
N ALA A 32 -6.50 21.14 -5.38
CA ALA A 32 -7.54 22.12 -5.69
C ALA A 32 -8.94 21.53 -5.48
N TYR A 33 -9.16 20.27 -5.87
CA TYR A 33 -10.43 19.59 -5.61
C TYR A 33 -10.70 19.39 -4.12
N ARG A 34 -9.67 19.09 -3.32
CA ARG A 34 -9.82 18.92 -1.88
C ARG A 34 -10.35 20.18 -1.18
N THR A 35 -10.04 21.38 -1.64
CA THR A 35 -10.48 22.63 -0.99
C THR A 35 -11.96 22.94 -1.23
N THR A 36 -12.60 22.33 -2.23
CA THR A 36 -14.02 22.51 -2.51
C THR A 36 -14.90 21.58 -1.67
N LEU A 37 -14.32 20.55 -1.05
CA LEU A 37 -15.05 19.54 -0.28
C LEU A 37 -15.24 19.98 1.18
N PRO A 38 -16.46 19.86 1.74
CA PRO A 38 -16.70 20.07 3.16
C PRO A 38 -16.09 18.91 3.98
N ARG A 39 -15.60 19.23 5.18
CA ARG A 39 -15.10 18.20 6.11
C ARG A 39 -16.27 17.55 6.84
N LEU A 40 -16.67 16.36 6.40
CA LEU A 40 -17.84 15.65 6.93
C LEU A 40 -17.59 14.99 8.30
N ALA A 41 -16.39 14.43 8.51
CA ALA A 41 -16.05 13.71 9.74
C ALA A 41 -14.54 13.67 9.96
N VAL A 42 -14.15 13.21 11.15
CA VAL A 42 -12.77 12.86 11.50
C VAL A 42 -12.74 11.38 11.87
N SER A 43 -11.79 10.64 11.31
CA SER A 43 -11.64 9.21 11.61
C SER A 43 -11.01 9.00 12.98
N GLU A 44 -11.39 7.92 13.64
CA GLU A 44 -10.67 7.40 14.79
C GLU A 44 -9.25 6.95 14.40
N PRO A 45 -8.30 6.85 15.36
CA PRO A 45 -6.98 6.31 15.11
C PRO A 45 -7.03 4.89 14.54
N LEU A 46 -6.21 4.63 13.52
CA LEU A 46 -6.16 3.31 12.88
C LEU A 46 -5.40 2.29 13.76
N LEU A 47 -6.02 1.15 14.05
CA LEU A 47 -5.40 0.02 14.74
C LEU A 47 -4.57 -0.82 13.74
N THR A 48 -3.29 -0.48 13.60
CA THR A 48 -2.38 -1.14 12.64
C THR A 48 -2.02 -2.57 13.03
N GLU A 49 -2.16 -2.95 14.30
CA GLU A 49 -1.88 -4.31 14.80
C GLU A 49 -2.78 -5.39 14.17
N GLN A 50 -4.00 -5.02 13.80
CA GLN A 50 -5.00 -5.93 13.20
C GLN A 50 -5.09 -5.78 11.68
N MET A 51 -4.11 -5.10 11.07
CA MET A 51 -4.08 -4.87 9.63
C MET A 51 -4.00 -6.20 8.86
N ARG A 52 -4.79 -6.33 7.80
CA ARG A 52 -4.60 -7.41 6.82
C ARG A 52 -3.30 -7.18 6.07
N LEU A 53 -2.30 -8.01 6.35
CA LEU A 53 -0.96 -7.86 5.79
C LEU A 53 -0.92 -8.26 4.31
N GLU A 54 -0.53 -7.31 3.45
CA GLU A 54 -0.11 -7.59 2.06
C GLU A 54 1.41 -7.75 1.93
N ARG A 55 2.17 -7.08 2.82
CA ARG A 55 3.63 -7.10 2.89
C ARG A 55 4.10 -6.84 4.33
N ARG A 56 5.09 -7.60 4.81
CA ARG A 56 5.72 -7.47 6.14
C ARG A 56 7.17 -7.96 6.09
N ILE A 57 8.13 -7.07 6.25
CA ILE A 57 9.57 -7.36 6.19
C ILE A 57 10.24 -6.66 7.38
N SER A 58 11.28 -7.26 7.94
CA SER A 58 12.14 -6.61 8.94
C SER A 58 13.59 -6.74 8.50
N ALA A 59 14.33 -5.63 8.58
CA ALA A 59 15.76 -5.62 8.29
C ALA A 59 16.62 -6.08 9.48
N ILE A 60 16.08 -6.04 10.70
CA ILE A 60 16.85 -6.25 11.94
C ILE A 60 16.98 -7.75 12.26
N TYR A 61 15.89 -8.51 12.09
CA TYR A 61 15.84 -9.93 12.43
C TYR A 61 15.54 -10.77 11.19
N LYS A 62 16.25 -11.90 11.05
CA LYS A 62 16.04 -12.86 9.97
C LYS A 62 14.64 -13.49 10.01
N ASP A 63 14.15 -13.82 11.21
CA ASP A 63 12.85 -14.46 11.39
C ASP A 63 12.02 -13.72 12.44
N LEU A 64 10.75 -13.47 12.12
CA LEU A 64 9.78 -12.86 13.02
C LEU A 64 8.64 -13.85 13.32
N PRO A 65 8.00 -13.76 14.49
CA PRO A 65 6.76 -14.51 14.73
C PRO A 65 5.70 -14.10 13.69
N GLY A 66 5.25 -15.06 12.89
CA GLY A 66 4.38 -14.86 11.72
C GLY A 66 5.11 -14.75 10.38
N GLY A 67 6.44 -14.91 10.36
CA GLY A 67 7.28 -14.94 9.17
C GLY A 67 7.49 -13.58 8.49
N GLN A 68 8.41 -13.57 7.52
CA GLN A 68 8.55 -12.46 6.57
C GLN A 68 7.69 -12.72 5.34
N LEU A 69 6.94 -11.70 4.90
CA LEU A 69 6.02 -11.77 3.78
C LEU A 69 6.36 -10.66 2.78
N LEU A 70 6.99 -11.03 1.66
CA LEU A 70 7.45 -10.06 0.64
C LEU A 70 6.33 -9.34 -0.10
N GLY A 71 5.18 -10.00 -0.26
CA GLY A 71 4.04 -9.44 -1.02
C GLY A 71 4.35 -9.23 -2.51
N PRO A 72 3.47 -8.54 -3.25
CA PRO A 72 3.75 -8.09 -4.61
C PRO A 72 4.78 -6.96 -4.57
N THR A 73 5.99 -7.20 -5.08
CA THR A 73 7.08 -6.21 -5.04
C THR A 73 8.04 -6.35 -6.22
N TYR A 74 8.79 -5.27 -6.48
CA TYR A 74 9.87 -5.18 -7.45
C TYR A 74 11.28 -5.18 -6.81
N ASP A 75 11.43 -5.29 -5.48
CA ASP A 75 12.74 -5.06 -4.81
C ASP A 75 13.88 -5.99 -5.26
N TYR A 76 13.55 -7.18 -5.78
CA TYR A 76 14.53 -8.16 -6.27
C TYR A 76 14.44 -8.38 -7.78
N THR A 77 13.66 -7.57 -8.49
CA THR A 77 13.73 -7.58 -9.95
C THR A 77 15.02 -6.92 -10.38
N THR A 78 15.83 -7.62 -11.16
CA THR A 78 17.01 -7.04 -11.77
C THR A 78 16.56 -5.98 -12.77
N ASP A 79 17.05 -4.74 -12.60
CA ASP A 79 16.81 -3.66 -13.56
C ASP A 79 17.48 -3.99 -14.90
N CYS A 80 16.75 -4.71 -15.74
CA CYS A 80 17.17 -5.04 -17.09
C CYS A 80 16.44 -4.12 -18.06
N TRP A 81 17.15 -3.10 -18.53
CA TRP A 81 16.69 -2.15 -19.56
C TRP A 81 16.46 -2.81 -20.94
N THR A 82 16.74 -4.11 -21.10
CA THR A 82 16.69 -4.78 -22.40
C THR A 82 15.27 -5.20 -22.81
N LEU A 83 15.00 -5.17 -24.13
CA LEU A 83 13.80 -5.66 -24.83
C LEU A 83 13.20 -6.99 -24.32
N ARG A 84 14.00 -7.82 -23.63
CA ARG A 84 13.59 -9.06 -22.95
C ARG A 84 12.43 -8.83 -21.96
N CYS A 85 12.43 -7.73 -21.19
CA CYS A 85 11.37 -7.42 -20.22
C CYS A 85 9.99 -7.27 -20.87
N TRP A 86 9.94 -6.81 -22.13
CA TRP A 86 8.70 -6.65 -22.90
C TRP A 86 8.11 -8.01 -23.32
N GLN A 87 8.96 -9.01 -23.55
CA GLN A 87 8.54 -10.34 -24.05
C GLN A 87 8.09 -11.30 -22.93
N THR A 88 8.55 -11.12 -21.69
CA THR A 88 8.24 -12.03 -20.56
C THR A 88 7.17 -11.52 -19.61
N ALA A 89 6.36 -10.52 -19.99
CA ALA A 89 5.35 -9.89 -19.14
C ALA A 89 4.10 -10.76 -18.91
N THR A 90 4.26 -12.02 -18.50
CA THR A 90 3.17 -12.79 -17.88
C THR A 90 3.02 -12.30 -16.43
N ARG A 91 2.05 -11.41 -16.19
CA ARG A 91 1.64 -11.05 -14.82
C ARG A 91 0.77 -12.16 -14.24
N PRO A 92 1.23 -12.95 -13.25
CA PRO A 92 0.33 -13.84 -12.54
C PRO A 92 -0.73 -13.01 -11.81
N MET A 93 -2.00 -13.39 -11.93
CA MET A 93 -3.07 -12.78 -11.15
C MET A 93 -2.75 -12.87 -9.65
N PRO A 94 -2.95 -11.80 -8.87
CA PRO A 94 -2.75 -11.86 -7.43
C PRO A 94 -3.73 -12.88 -6.84
N ARG A 95 -3.22 -14.02 -6.36
CA ARG A 95 -4.03 -14.99 -5.61
C ARG A 95 -4.57 -14.29 -4.36
N ARG A 96 -5.88 -14.02 -4.32
CA ARG A 96 -6.58 -13.62 -3.09
C ARG A 96 -6.35 -14.72 -2.04
N ARG A 97 -5.50 -14.45 -1.04
CA ARG A 97 -5.32 -15.37 0.09
C ARG A 97 -6.53 -15.32 1.02
N ALA A 98 -6.94 -16.50 1.48
CA ALA A 98 -7.91 -16.70 2.55
C ALA A 98 -7.46 -15.98 3.84
N PRO A 99 -8.39 -15.52 4.69
CA PRO A 99 -8.06 -14.87 5.94
C PRO A 99 -7.20 -15.82 6.80
N THR A 100 -6.06 -15.31 7.29
CA THR A 100 -5.25 -16.01 8.29
C THR A 100 -6.09 -16.23 9.55
N PRO A 101 -6.08 -17.44 10.14
CA PRO A 101 -6.86 -17.70 11.35
C PRO A 101 -6.40 -16.74 12.46
N ARG A 102 -7.37 -16.05 13.08
CA ARG A 102 -7.13 -15.18 14.25
C ARG A 102 -6.40 -16.00 15.31
N ARG A 103 -5.16 -15.61 15.62
CA ARG A 103 -4.42 -16.18 16.75
C ARG A 103 -5.19 -15.79 18.01
N LYS A 104 -5.79 -16.78 18.70
CA LYS A 104 -6.33 -16.57 20.05
C LYS A 104 -5.16 -16.19 20.94
N ASN A 105 -5.20 -14.97 21.45
CA ASN A 105 -4.14 -14.39 22.28
C ASN A 105 -4.13 -15.11 23.63
N PRO A 106 -3.05 -15.78 24.06
CA PRO A 106 -2.87 -16.00 25.49
C PRO A 106 -2.45 -14.66 26.12
N ALA A 107 -2.99 -14.41 27.29
CA ALA A 107 -2.94 -13.17 28.03
C ALA A 107 -1.55 -12.50 28.15
N ARG A 108 -1.62 -11.16 28.23
CA ARG A 108 -0.94 -10.30 29.22
C ARG A 108 0.31 -10.89 29.88
N THR A 109 1.47 -10.30 29.59
CA THR A 109 2.41 -9.72 30.58
C THR A 109 3.67 -9.29 29.83
N CYS A 110 3.85 -7.99 29.63
CA CYS A 110 5.20 -7.43 29.71
C CYS A 110 5.08 -6.14 30.50
N SER A 111 5.27 -6.33 31.80
CA SER A 111 5.48 -5.30 32.81
C SER A 111 6.69 -4.45 32.46
N ALA A 112 6.59 -3.17 32.81
CA ALA A 112 7.64 -2.19 33.05
C ALA A 112 9.09 -2.68 33.01
N CYS A 113 9.92 -2.00 32.21
CA CYS A 113 11.12 -1.31 32.68
C CYS A 113 11.53 -0.25 31.67
#